data_AF-A0A3D4EWJ7-F1
#
_entry.id   AF-A0A3D4EWJ7-F1
#
_cell.length_a   1.000
_cell.length_b   1.000
_cell.length_c   1.000
_cell.angle_alpha   90.00
_cell.angle_beta   90.00
_cell.angle_gamma   90.00
#
_symmetry.space_group_name_H-M   'P 1'
#
loop_
_entity.id
_entity.type
_entity.pdbx_description
1 polymer ?
#
loop_
_entity_poly.entity_id
_entity_poly.type
_entity_poly.pdbx_seq_one_letter_code
_entity_poly.pdbx_strand_id
1 'polypeptide(L)'
;GYTHHIERLMVLGNFMLLCRIHPDAVYKWFMELFIDAYDWVMVPNVYGMSQFADGGVFSTKPYISGSNYIRKMSDFPKGDWCEIWDGLYWSFIEDHREFFASQYRLSMMVRLLDKMPNDKRTSHRKNAENFIQKHFS
;
A
#
# COMPACT_ATOMS: atom_id res chain seq x y z
N GLY A 1 -23.90 9.81 7.12
CA GLY A 1 -22.67 9.14 7.59
C GLY A 1 -22.45 7.83 6.88
N TYR A 2 -22.18 7.86 5.57
CA TYR A 2 -21.93 6.66 4.74
C TYR A 2 -20.60 6.74 3.97
N THR A 3 -19.90 7.87 4.06
CA THR A 3 -18.66 8.17 3.34
C THR A 3 -17.42 7.57 4.01
N HIS A 4 -17.46 7.29 5.32
CA HIS A 4 -16.28 6.82 6.07
C HIS A 4 -15.97 5.32 5.95
N HIS A 5 -16.89 4.48 5.49
CA HIS A 5 -16.64 3.03 5.52
C HIS A 5 -15.62 2.61 4.47
N ILE A 6 -15.84 3.02 3.22
CA ILE A 6 -14.94 2.67 2.11
C ILE A 6 -13.56 3.30 2.28
N GLU A 7 -13.48 4.56 2.71
CA GLU A 7 -12.19 5.23 2.91
C GLU A 7 -11.33 4.51 3.95
N ARG A 8 -11.93 4.06 5.06
CA ARG A 8 -11.21 3.29 6.09
C ARG A 8 -10.76 1.92 5.57
N LEU A 9 -11.62 1.23 4.81
CA LEU A 9 -11.25 -0.05 4.18
C LEU A 9 -10.07 0.13 3.21
N MET A 10 -10.07 1.20 2.41
CA MET A 10 -8.98 1.50 1.47
C MET A 10 -7.67 1.87 2.18
N VAL A 11 -7.74 2.60 3.30
CA VAL A 11 -6.55 2.91 4.12
C VAL A 11 -5.96 1.63 4.71
N LEU A 12 -6.79 0.75 5.28
CA LEU A 12 -6.36 -0.53 5.84
C LEU A 12 -5.80 -1.46 4.76
N GLY A 13 -6.49 -1.59 3.62
CA GLY A 13 -6.03 -2.41 2.49
C GLY A 13 -4.69 -1.93 1.93
N ASN A 14 -4.51 -0.61 1.77
CA ASN A 14 -3.23 -0.02 1.37
C ASN A 14 -2.15 -0.33 2.42
N PHE A 15 -2.42 -0.15 3.71
CA PHE A 15 -1.46 -0.47 4.77
C PHE A 15 -1.01 -1.94 4.76
N MET A 16 -1.97 -2.87 4.68
CA MET A 16 -1.67 -4.31 4.65
C MET A 16 -0.86 -4.70 3.40
N LEU A 17 -1.18 -4.10 2.24
CA LEU A 17 -0.39 -4.29 1.02
C LEU A 17 1.04 -3.76 1.19
N LEU A 18 1.20 -2.55 1.72
CA LEU A 18 2.51 -1.95 1.96
C LEU A 18 3.36 -2.75 2.95
N CYS A 19 2.71 -3.48 3.86
CA CYS A 19 3.35 -4.43 4.77
C CYS A 19 3.62 -5.82 4.17
N ARG A 20 3.25 -6.08 2.91
CA ARG A 20 3.40 -7.37 2.21
C ARG A 20 2.66 -8.52 2.91
N ILE A 21 1.52 -8.23 3.54
CA ILE A 21 0.69 -9.26 4.17
C ILE A 21 0.06 -10.12 3.07
N HIS A 22 0.07 -11.45 3.27
CA HIS A 22 -0.49 -12.38 2.28
C HIS A 22 -1.96 -12.05 2.00
N PRO A 23 -2.37 -11.90 0.74
CA PRO A 23 -3.72 -11.46 0.42
C PRO A 23 -4.84 -12.36 0.95
N ASP A 24 -4.63 -13.67 1.03
CA ASP A 24 -5.62 -14.56 1.67
C ASP A 24 -5.83 -14.23 3.16
N ALA A 25 -4.77 -13.84 3.87
CA ALA A 25 -4.85 -13.42 5.26
C ALA A 25 -5.59 -12.08 5.38
N VAL A 26 -5.34 -11.16 4.45
CA VAL A 26 -6.08 -9.89 4.35
C VAL A 26 -7.56 -10.16 4.09
N TYR A 27 -7.89 -10.99 3.11
CA TYR A 27 -9.27 -11.36 2.78
C TYR A 27 -9.98 -11.96 3.99
N LYS A 28 -9.36 -12.96 4.64
CA LYS A 28 -9.92 -13.61 5.83
C LYS A 28 -10.17 -12.60 6.96
N TRP A 29 -9.21 -11.72 7.24
CA TRP A 29 -9.34 -10.70 8.29
C TRP A 29 -10.50 -9.73 8.01
N PHE A 30 -10.68 -9.30 6.76
CA PHE A 30 -11.79 -8.43 6.40
C PHE A 30 -13.15 -9.15 6.50
N MET A 31 -13.24 -10.40 6.07
CA MET A 31 -14.47 -11.19 6.16
C MET A 31 -14.88 -11.47 7.62
N GLU A 32 -13.93 -11.59 8.53
CA GLU A 32 -14.20 -11.83 9.96
C GLU A 32 -14.66 -10.56 10.70
N LEU A 33 -14.16 -9.38 10.34
CA LEU A 33 -14.38 -8.14 11.09
C LEU A 33 -15.47 -7.23 10.54
N PHE A 34 -15.79 -7.34 9.25
CA PHE A 34 -16.73 -6.45 8.59
C PHE A 34 -17.89 -7.24 8.01
N ILE A 35 -19.05 -7.15 8.67
CA ILE A 35 -20.31 -7.76 8.20
C ILE A 35 -20.75 -7.18 6.84
N ASP A 36 -20.30 -5.95 6.52
CA ASP A 36 -20.57 -5.24 5.25
C ASP A 36 -19.37 -5.22 4.28
N ALA A 37 -18.34 -6.05 4.49
CA ALA A 37 -17.26 -6.20 3.50
C ALA A 37 -17.78 -6.98 2.30
N TYR A 38 -18.40 -6.27 1.36
CA TYR A 38 -18.89 -6.91 0.14
C TYR A 38 -17.73 -7.45 -0.70
N ASP A 39 -17.85 -8.74 -1.09
CA ASP A 39 -16.86 -9.43 -1.92
C ASP A 39 -16.49 -8.64 -3.19
N TRP A 40 -17.43 -7.89 -3.79
CA TRP A 40 -17.17 -7.13 -5.02
C TRP A 40 -16.21 -5.94 -4.83
N VAL A 41 -16.03 -5.42 -3.61
CA VAL A 41 -15.02 -4.39 -3.30
C VAL A 41 -13.71 -5.04 -2.87
N MET A 42 -13.82 -6.07 -2.03
CA MET A 42 -12.65 -6.68 -1.41
C MET A 42 -11.90 -7.59 -2.38
N VAL A 43 -12.59 -8.30 -3.28
CA VAL A 43 -11.95 -9.23 -4.21
C VAL A 43 -11.06 -8.51 -5.24
N PRO A 44 -11.48 -7.43 -5.92
CA PRO A 44 -10.59 -6.70 -6.83
C PRO A 44 -9.44 -5.99 -6.09
N ASN A 45 -9.67 -5.51 -4.87
CA ASN A 45 -8.62 -4.86 -4.09
C ASN A 45 -7.62 -5.88 -3.54
N VAL A 46 -8.07 -6.97 -2.92
CA VAL A 46 -7.20 -7.96 -2.30
C VAL A 46 -6.61 -8.91 -3.35
N TYR A 47 -7.44 -9.48 -4.24
CA TYR A 47 -7.01 -10.44 -5.26
C TYR A 47 -6.58 -9.81 -6.58
N GLY A 48 -7.08 -8.62 -6.96
CA GLY A 48 -6.46 -7.86 -8.04
C GLY A 48 -5.03 -7.41 -7.70
N MET A 49 -4.66 -7.45 -6.41
CA MET A 49 -3.30 -7.25 -5.91
C MET A 49 -2.57 -8.58 -5.59
N SER A 50 -3.28 -9.69 -5.31
CA SER A 50 -2.68 -11.03 -5.09
C SER A 50 -2.37 -11.81 -6.36
N GLN A 51 -3.23 -11.74 -7.38
CA GLN A 51 -3.01 -12.39 -8.68
C GLN A 51 -1.90 -11.71 -9.50
N PHE A 52 -1.24 -10.70 -8.94
CA PHE A 52 0.01 -10.16 -9.44
C PHE A 52 1.25 -10.98 -9.06
N ALA A 53 1.12 -11.95 -8.15
CA ALA A 53 2.15 -12.97 -7.91
C ALA A 53 2.30 -13.96 -9.07
N ASP A 54 1.26 -14.11 -9.92
CA ASP A 54 1.20 -15.12 -11.01
C ASP A 54 1.27 -14.53 -12.45
N GLY A 55 1.72 -13.28 -12.63
CA GLY A 55 2.08 -12.78 -13.97
C GLY A 55 1.09 -11.85 -14.67
N GLY A 56 0.25 -11.12 -13.91
CA GLY A 56 -0.25 -9.81 -14.37
C GLY A 56 -1.39 -9.80 -15.40
N VAL A 57 -2.30 -10.78 -15.36
CA VAL A 57 -3.44 -10.84 -16.29
C VAL A 57 -4.58 -9.86 -15.92
N PHE A 58 -4.65 -9.37 -14.67
CA PHE A 58 -5.64 -8.38 -14.27
C PHE A 58 -5.06 -6.95 -14.19
N SER A 59 -5.44 -6.14 -15.18
CA SER A 59 -5.04 -4.75 -15.45
C SER A 59 -5.49 -3.70 -14.39
N THR A 60 -5.61 -4.06 -13.11
CA THR A 60 -6.08 -3.13 -12.07
C THR A 60 -4.91 -2.56 -11.29
N LYS A 61 -4.72 -1.25 -11.42
CA LYS A 61 -3.75 -0.43 -10.69
C LYS A 61 -3.75 -0.82 -9.19
N PRO A 62 -2.60 -1.12 -8.57
CA PRO A 62 -2.55 -1.34 -7.14
C PRO A 62 -2.96 -0.06 -6.40
N TYR A 63 -3.85 -0.19 -5.43
CA TYR A 63 -4.32 0.92 -4.60
C TYR A 63 -3.29 1.25 -3.52
N ILE A 64 -2.14 1.78 -3.97
CA ILE A 64 -1.09 2.28 -3.08
C ILE A 64 -1.08 3.81 -3.03
N SER A 65 -0.81 4.35 -1.85
CA SER A 65 -0.64 5.78 -1.66
C SER A 65 0.28 6.10 -0.50
N GLY A 66 1.08 7.17 -0.62
CA GLY A 66 1.87 7.73 0.49
C GLY A 66 1.04 8.50 1.51
N SER A 67 1.69 8.96 2.59
CA SER A 67 1.08 9.62 3.75
C SER A 67 0.28 10.88 3.37
N ASN A 68 0.76 11.63 2.36
CA ASN A 68 0.11 12.84 1.88
C ASN A 68 -1.30 12.60 1.31
N TYR A 69 -1.55 11.44 0.71
CA TYR A 69 -2.89 11.11 0.22
C TYR A 69 -3.83 10.86 1.39
N ILE A 70 -3.38 10.07 2.38
CA ILE A 70 -4.14 9.78 3.61
C ILE A 70 -4.53 11.08 4.30
N ARG A 71 -3.57 12.00 4.48
CA ARG A 71 -3.82 13.32 5.10
C ARG A 71 -4.77 14.23 4.31
N LYS A 72 -4.92 14.03 3.00
CA LYS A 72 -5.87 14.80 2.18
C LYS A 72 -7.27 14.23 2.22
N MET A 73 -7.38 12.91 2.41
CA MET A 73 -8.65 12.18 2.46
C MET A 73 -9.14 11.94 3.89
N SER A 74 -8.47 12.50 4.90
CA SER A 74 -8.83 12.33 6.30
C SER A 74 -8.38 13.53 7.12
N ASP A 75 -8.90 13.64 8.34
CA ASP A 75 -8.54 14.70 9.30
C ASP A 75 -7.29 14.35 10.14
N PHE A 76 -6.45 13.39 9.69
CA PHE A 76 -5.24 13.03 10.44
C PHE A 76 -4.17 14.12 10.36
N PRO A 77 -3.71 14.68 11.49
CA PRO A 77 -2.62 15.64 11.48
C PRO A 77 -1.30 14.98 11.06
N LYS A 78 -0.36 15.80 10.57
CA LYS A 78 0.99 15.34 10.30
C LYS A 78 1.63 14.86 11.62
N GLY A 79 2.27 13.70 11.59
CA GLY A 79 3.01 13.15 12.72
C GLY A 79 3.99 12.07 12.28
N ASP A 80 4.63 11.41 13.24
CA ASP A 80 5.70 10.44 13.01
C ASP A 80 5.26 9.26 12.13
N TRP A 81 3.97 8.92 12.17
CA TRP A 81 3.36 7.91 11.31
C TRP A 81 3.56 8.20 9.82
N CYS A 82 3.70 9.46 9.41
CA CYS A 82 3.92 9.84 8.02
C CYS A 82 5.26 9.28 7.49
N GLU A 83 6.32 9.32 8.31
CA GLU A 83 7.64 8.83 7.91
C GLU A 83 7.67 7.32 7.80
N ILE A 84 6.95 6.63 8.68
CA ILE A 84 6.76 5.17 8.63
C ILE A 84 5.99 4.81 7.36
N TRP A 85 4.86 5.47 7.11
CA TRP A 85 4.00 5.21 5.97
C TRP A 85 4.71 5.46 4.63
N ASP A 86 5.41 6.59 4.52
CA ASP A 86 6.19 6.90 3.32
C ASP A 86 7.39 5.96 3.16
N GLY A 87 7.99 5.52 4.28
CA GLY A 87 9.00 4.46 4.29
C GLY A 87 8.49 3.18 3.67
N LEU A 88 7.35 2.68 4.14
CA LEU A 88 6.68 1.49 3.62
C LEU A 88 6.33 1.66 2.13
N TYR A 89 5.77 2.81 1.76
CA TYR A 89 5.37 3.13 0.38
C TYR A 89 6.54 3.13 -0.61
N TRP A 90 7.61 3.87 -0.32
CA TRP A 90 8.75 3.97 -1.24
C TRP A 90 9.55 2.66 -1.29
N SER A 91 9.68 1.96 -0.17
CA SER A 91 10.32 0.63 -0.14
C SER A 91 9.53 -0.39 -0.95
N PHE A 92 8.19 -0.34 -0.91
CA PHE A 92 7.33 -1.20 -1.73
C PHE A 92 7.51 -0.95 -3.22
N ILE A 93 7.56 0.32 -3.65
CA ILE A 93 7.83 0.68 -5.05
C ILE A 93 9.22 0.21 -5.48
N GLU A 94 10.21 0.37 -4.62
CA GLU A 94 11.58 -0.05 -4.91
C GLU A 94 11.70 -1.58 -5.07
N ASP A 95 11.02 -2.36 -4.23
CA ASP A 95 11.04 -3.82 -4.31
C ASP A 95 10.33 -4.37 -5.56
N HIS A 96 9.32 -3.66 -6.05
CA HIS A 96 8.55 -4.04 -7.23
C HIS A 96 8.86 -3.12 -8.43
N ARG A 97 10.06 -2.55 -8.47
CA ARG A 97 10.45 -1.50 -9.43
C ARG A 97 10.20 -1.90 -10.87
N GLU A 98 10.51 -3.13 -11.25
CA GLU A 98 10.31 -3.65 -12.62
C GLU A 98 8.83 -3.59 -13.02
N PHE A 99 7.95 -4.04 -12.13
CA PHE A 99 6.51 -3.95 -12.33
C PHE A 99 6.06 -2.49 -12.49
N PHE A 100 6.42 -1.62 -11.55
CA PHE A 100 6.03 -0.20 -11.61
C PHE A 100 6.60 0.51 -12.85
N ALA A 101 7.80 0.16 -13.30
CA ALA A 101 8.43 0.71 -14.49
C ALA A 101 7.76 0.25 -15.79
N SER A 102 7.28 -0.99 -15.85
CA SER A 102 6.58 -1.56 -17.02
C SER A 102 5.23 -0.89 -17.31
N GLN A 103 4.59 -0.32 -16.28
CA GLN A 103 3.26 0.26 -16.38
C GLN A 103 3.33 1.76 -16.69
N TYR A 104 2.82 2.18 -17.86
CA TYR A 104 2.88 3.59 -18.30
C TYR A 104 2.42 4.59 -17.22
N ARG A 105 1.26 4.34 -16.60
CA ARG A 105 0.66 5.21 -15.58
C ARG A 105 1.42 5.21 -14.25
N LEU A 106 2.21 4.19 -13.96
CA LEU A 106 2.90 4.02 -12.69
C LEU A 106 4.41 4.28 -12.76
N SER A 107 4.99 4.26 -13.96
CA SER A 107 6.41 4.50 -14.21
C SER A 107 6.92 5.84 -13.65
N MET A 108 6.03 6.82 -13.48
CA MET A 108 6.34 8.10 -12.84
C MET A 108 6.83 7.91 -11.39
N MET A 109 6.29 6.93 -10.66
CA MET A 109 6.71 6.63 -9.29
C MET A 109 8.18 6.19 -9.25
N VAL A 110 8.59 5.33 -10.18
CA VAL A 110 9.99 4.90 -10.32
C VAL A 110 10.90 6.08 -10.67
N ARG A 111 10.47 6.94 -11.59
CA ARG A 111 11.25 8.16 -11.94
C ARG A 111 11.40 9.12 -10.76
N LEU A 112 10.39 9.22 -9.89
CA LEU A 112 10.48 10.04 -8.67
C LEU A 112 11.40 9.41 -7.63
N LEU A 113 11.36 8.08 -7.49
CA LEU A 113 12.28 7.32 -6.66
C LEU A 113 13.73 7.52 -7.12
N ASP A 114 14.00 7.47 -8.42
CA ASP A 114 15.35 7.63 -8.98
C ASP A 114 15.94 9.02 -8.78
N LYS A 115 15.10 10.05 -8.73
CA LYS A 115 15.51 11.43 -8.44
C LYS A 115 15.67 11.68 -6.95
N MET A 116 15.27 10.74 -6.09
CA MET A 116 15.34 10.91 -4.65
C MET A 116 16.80 10.74 -4.19
N PRO A 117 17.33 11.64 -3.34
CA PRO A 117 18.67 11.50 -2.77
C PRO A 117 18.83 10.15 -2.07
N ASN A 118 20.01 9.54 -2.21
CA ASN A 118 20.30 8.22 -1.64
C ASN A 118 20.05 8.19 -0.12
N ASP A 119 20.47 9.22 0.62
CA ASP A 119 20.26 9.29 2.08
C ASP A 119 18.77 9.22 2.46
N LYS A 120 17.91 9.83 1.63
CA LYS A 120 16.47 9.82 1.84
C LYS A 120 15.87 8.44 1.51
N ARG A 121 16.33 7.78 0.45
CA ARG A 121 15.92 6.41 0.12
C ARG A 121 16.32 5.43 1.22
N THR A 122 17.56 5.54 1.71
CA THR A 122 18.06 4.74 2.84
C THR A 122 17.24 4.97 4.11
N SER A 123 16.86 6.22 4.39
CA SER A 123 15.98 6.54 5.52
C SER A 123 14.60 5.89 5.37
N HIS A 124 13.96 5.98 4.19
CA HIS A 124 12.69 5.31 3.92
C HIS A 124 12.78 3.79 4.11
N ARG A 125 13.84 3.16 3.58
CA ARG A 125 14.10 1.72 3.72
C ARG A 125 14.23 1.33 5.20
N LYS A 126 15.07 2.04 5.94
CA LYS A 126 15.28 1.80 7.38
C LYS A 126 13.99 1.94 8.18
N ASN A 127 13.18 2.97 7.91
CA ASN A 127 11.91 3.16 8.59
C ASN A 127 10.92 2.02 8.32
N ALA A 128 10.86 1.54 7.07
CA ALA A 128 10.03 0.39 6.69
C ALA A 128 10.48 -0.89 7.40
N GLU A 129 11.77 -1.19 7.36
CA GLU A 129 12.35 -2.40 7.97
C GLU A 129 12.16 -2.41 9.48
N ASN A 130 12.46 -1.30 10.16
CA ASN A 130 12.26 -1.18 11.60
C ASN A 130 10.80 -1.41 12.00
N PHE A 131 9.86 -0.88 11.22
CA PHE A 131 8.44 -1.07 11.47
C PHE A 131 8.03 -2.53 11.27
N ILE A 132 8.44 -3.14 10.16
CA ILE A 132 8.08 -4.53 9.85
C ILE A 132 8.67 -5.48 10.89
N GLN A 133 9.95 -5.33 11.25
CA GLN A 133 10.60 -6.13 12.28
C GLN A 133 9.87 -6.00 13.62
N LYS A 134 9.54 -4.78 14.06
CA LYS A 134 8.88 -4.58 15.35
C LYS A 134 7.49 -5.22 15.45
N HIS A 135 6.77 -5.37 14.34
CA HIS A 135 5.35 -5.72 14.35
C HIS A 135 5.01 -7.09 13.73
N PHE A 136 5.92 -7.67 12.93
CA PHE A 136 5.65 -8.91 12.19
C PHE A 136 6.79 -9.94 12.28
N SER A 137 7.78 -9.75 13.18
CA SER A 137 8.81 -10.76 13.47
C SER A 137 8.51 -11.60 14.71
#